data_AF-A0A660QBC0-F1
#
_entry.id   AF-A0A660QBC0-F1
#
_cell.length_a   1.000
_cell.length_b   1.000
_cell.length_c   1.000
_cell.angle_alpha   90.00
_cell.angle_beta   90.00
_cell.angle_gamma   90.00
#
_symmetry.space_group_name_H-M   'P 1'
#
loop_
_entity.id
_entity.type
_entity.pdbx_description
1 polymer ?
#
loop_
_entity_poly.entity_id
_entity_poly.type
_entity_poly.pdbx_seq_one_letter_code
_entity_poly.pdbx_strand_id
1 'polypeptide(L)'
;MAKTKKNIKVERLEFGTGLCVLEPEWDALLEQSSRPTIFSSFDFVYISCLHFKQEEEIFFLFFRDAANDELLAIFPMSLNKERPYGIGIQALAHGITTVGTDVDKPYPIIRQDCERICWQRFRDYFHKEFRQWDVIDYDEFMPESHLHGSLKSLFPFPGYWTKVTPGP
;
A
#
# COMPACT_ATOMS: atom_id res chain seq x y z
N MET A 1 23.89 11.99 -15.52
CA MET A 1 22.57 12.63 -15.31
C MET A 1 22.31 12.69 -13.82
N ALA A 2 22.18 13.88 -13.23
CA ALA A 2 21.87 14.02 -11.82
C ALA A 2 20.44 13.48 -11.59
N LYS A 3 20.28 12.45 -10.75
CA LYS A 3 18.94 12.01 -10.30
C LYS A 3 18.38 13.13 -9.43
N THR A 4 17.51 13.96 -9.99
CA THR A 4 16.74 14.94 -9.23
C THR A 4 16.04 14.20 -8.09
N LYS A 5 16.31 14.59 -6.85
CA LYS A 5 15.71 14.00 -5.67
C LYS A 5 14.23 14.37 -5.70
N LYS A 6 13.36 13.50 -6.25
CA LYS A 6 11.91 13.72 -6.28
C LYS A 6 11.41 13.92 -4.84
N ASN A 7 10.77 15.05 -4.59
CA ASN A 7 10.15 15.33 -3.29
C ASN A 7 8.72 14.80 -3.35
N ILE A 8 8.38 13.83 -2.51
CA ILE A 8 7.08 13.14 -2.59
C ILE A 8 6.17 13.64 -1.48
N LYS A 9 5.04 14.25 -1.86
CA LYS A 9 3.93 14.50 -0.93
C LYS A 9 3.03 13.27 -0.85
N VAL A 10 2.43 13.06 0.32
CA VAL A 10 1.52 11.94 0.59
C VAL A 10 0.16 12.51 0.95
N GLU A 11 -0.86 12.08 0.22
CA GLU A 11 -2.25 12.45 0.44
C GLU A 11 -3.01 11.19 0.88
N ARG A 12 -3.69 11.27 2.02
CA ARG A 12 -4.54 10.20 2.51
C ARG A 12 -5.98 10.51 2.12
N LEU A 13 -6.63 9.57 1.44
CA LEU A 13 -8.04 9.65 1.08
C LEU A 13 -8.80 8.45 1.63
N GLU A 14 -9.91 8.72 2.30
CA GLU A 14 -10.81 7.66 2.76
C GLU A 14 -11.56 7.01 1.60
N PHE A 15 -11.92 5.75 1.74
CA PHE A 15 -12.78 5.07 0.79
C PHE A 15 -14.15 5.75 0.69
N GLY A 16 -14.54 6.13 -0.53
CA GLY A 16 -15.85 6.72 -0.81
C GLY A 16 -15.96 7.21 -2.25
N THR A 17 -17.08 7.86 -2.57
CA THR A 17 -17.38 8.38 -3.92
C THR A 17 -16.36 9.42 -4.42
N GLY A 18 -15.63 10.06 -3.50
CA GLY A 18 -14.53 10.97 -3.83
C GLY A 18 -13.37 10.29 -4.55
N LEU A 19 -13.25 8.96 -4.52
CA LEU A 19 -12.23 8.23 -5.29
C LEU A 19 -12.56 8.10 -6.77
N CYS A 20 -13.84 8.13 -7.16
CA CYS A 20 -14.25 7.94 -8.56
C CYS A 20 -13.68 9.01 -9.49
N VAL A 21 -13.40 10.21 -8.99
CA VAL A 21 -12.78 11.28 -9.81
C VAL A 21 -11.32 10.99 -10.15
N LEU A 22 -10.68 10.06 -9.44
CA LEU A 22 -9.26 9.70 -9.61
C LEU A 22 -9.06 8.50 -10.52
N GLU A 23 -10.14 7.85 -11.00
CA GLU A 23 -10.08 6.69 -11.89
C GLU A 23 -9.18 6.92 -13.13
N PRO A 24 -9.29 8.06 -13.87
CA PRO A 24 -8.42 8.27 -15.03
C PRO A 24 -6.92 8.37 -14.67
N GLU A 25 -6.60 8.98 -13.53
CA GLU A 25 -5.21 9.11 -13.06
C GLU A 25 -4.68 7.77 -12.53
N TRP A 26 -5.54 6.98 -11.91
CA TRP A 26 -5.25 5.64 -11.41
C TRP A 26 -4.86 4.71 -12.55
N ASP A 27 -5.68 4.66 -13.60
CA ASP A 27 -5.43 3.78 -14.75
C ASP A 27 -4.18 4.20 -15.52
N ALA A 28 -3.97 5.52 -15.70
CA ALA A 28 -2.75 6.05 -16.30
C ALA A 28 -1.48 5.68 -15.51
N LEU A 29 -1.57 5.64 -14.17
CA LEU A 29 -0.48 5.16 -13.32
C LEU A 29 -0.28 3.65 -13.48
N LEU A 30 -1.37 2.87 -13.52
CA LEU A 30 -1.31 1.42 -13.62
C LEU A 30 -0.57 0.97 -14.88
N GLU A 31 -0.81 1.62 -16.01
CA GLU A 31 -0.09 1.38 -17.28
C GLU A 31 1.43 1.58 -17.15
N GLN A 32 1.87 2.48 -16.28
CA GLN A 32 3.28 2.82 -16.05
C GLN A 32 3.85 2.14 -14.80
N SER A 33 3.05 1.30 -14.16
CA SER A 33 3.43 0.68 -12.89
C SER A 33 4.50 -0.38 -13.09
N SER A 34 5.28 -0.65 -12.06
CA SER A 34 6.22 -1.76 -12.04
C SER A 34 5.52 -3.12 -12.23
N ARG A 35 4.21 -3.19 -11.94
CA ARG A 35 3.42 -4.43 -11.86
C ARG A 35 1.96 -4.18 -12.26
N PRO A 36 1.67 -4.01 -13.56
CA PRO A 36 0.31 -3.88 -14.01
C PRO A 36 -0.43 -5.21 -13.83
N THR A 37 -1.54 -5.19 -13.10
CA THR A 37 -2.45 -6.34 -12.94
C THR A 37 -3.88 -5.86 -12.87
N ILE A 38 -4.82 -6.67 -13.34
CA ILE A 38 -6.25 -6.39 -13.24
C ILE A 38 -6.70 -6.25 -11.78
N PHE A 39 -6.04 -6.94 -10.85
CA PHE A 39 -6.33 -6.82 -9.42
C PHE A 39 -5.97 -5.45 -8.83
N SER A 40 -5.19 -4.65 -9.58
CA SER A 40 -4.82 -3.29 -9.24
C SER A 40 -5.61 -2.25 -10.06
N SER A 41 -6.57 -2.65 -10.91
CA SER A 41 -7.42 -1.70 -11.62
C SER A 41 -8.34 -0.95 -10.65
N PHE A 42 -8.74 0.26 -11.04
CA PHE A 42 -9.67 1.05 -10.23
C PHE A 42 -10.96 0.28 -9.96
N ASP A 43 -11.58 -0.28 -11.01
CA ASP A 43 -12.81 -1.06 -10.91
C ASP A 43 -12.69 -2.22 -9.94
N PHE A 44 -11.64 -3.04 -10.07
CA PHE A 44 -11.47 -4.21 -9.21
C PHE A 44 -11.32 -3.79 -7.76
N VAL A 45 -10.45 -2.82 -7.48
CA VAL A 45 -10.17 -2.35 -6.12
C VAL A 45 -11.41 -1.68 -5.52
N TYR A 46 -12.09 -0.81 -6.27
CA TYR A 46 -13.28 -0.10 -5.82
C TYR A 46 -14.44 -1.04 -5.51
N ILE A 47 -14.73 -1.98 -6.42
CA ILE A 47 -15.77 -3.00 -6.22
C ILE A 47 -15.41 -3.91 -5.05
N SER A 48 -14.14 -4.31 -4.94
CA SER A 48 -13.66 -5.12 -3.82
C SER A 48 -13.87 -4.38 -2.49
N CYS A 49 -13.53 -3.09 -2.41
CA CYS A 49 -13.74 -2.28 -1.21
C CYS A 49 -15.23 -2.14 -0.89
N LEU A 50 -16.08 -2.03 -1.91
CA LEU A 50 -17.52 -1.89 -1.74
C LEU A 50 -18.17 -3.16 -1.14
N HIS A 51 -17.69 -4.34 -1.54
CA HIS A 51 -18.34 -5.61 -1.23
C HIS A 51 -17.64 -6.46 -0.17
N PHE A 52 -16.32 -6.37 -0.04
CA PHE A 52 -15.55 -7.22 0.86
C PHE A 52 -15.13 -6.53 2.15
N LYS A 53 -15.25 -5.19 2.22
CA LYS A 53 -14.93 -4.49 3.47
C LYS A 53 -15.79 -5.00 4.62
N GLN A 54 -15.18 -5.23 5.76
CA GLN A 54 -15.89 -5.56 6.99
C GLN A 54 -15.98 -4.32 7.90
N GLU A 55 -15.53 -4.44 9.14
CA GLU A 55 -15.48 -3.35 10.12
C GLU A 55 -14.21 -2.48 9.99
N GLU A 56 -13.42 -2.73 8.95
CA GLU A 56 -12.14 -2.08 8.72
C GLU A 56 -12.28 -0.68 8.11
N GLU A 57 -11.36 0.20 8.49
CA GLU A 57 -11.23 1.51 7.89
C GLU A 57 -10.34 1.41 6.66
N ILE A 58 -10.91 1.61 5.47
CA ILE A 58 -10.18 1.57 4.20
C ILE A 58 -9.81 2.98 3.78
N PHE A 59 -8.53 3.17 3.50
CA PHE A 59 -7.99 4.41 2.98
C PHE A 59 -6.90 4.15 1.95
N PHE A 60 -6.56 5.19 1.20
CA PHE A 60 -5.60 5.15 0.12
C PHE A 60 -4.56 6.22 0.36
N LEU A 61 -3.29 5.85 0.19
CA LEU A 61 -2.21 6.83 0.16
C LEU A 61 -1.81 7.10 -1.28
N PHE A 62 -2.02 8.34 -1.71
CA PHE A 62 -1.60 8.86 -3.00
C PHE A 62 -0.28 9.58 -2.84
N PHE A 63 0.72 9.13 -3.58
CA PHE A 63 2.06 9.69 -3.54
C PHE A 63 2.22 10.52 -4.79
N ARG A 64 2.41 11.82 -4.63
CA ARG A 64 2.55 12.74 -5.76
C ARG A 64 3.90 13.44 -5.72
N ASP A 65 4.45 13.74 -6.90
CA ASP A 65 5.62 14.60 -6.99
C ASP A 65 5.20 16.03 -6.59
N ALA A 66 5.86 16.58 -5.58
CA ALA A 66 5.54 17.89 -5.04
C ALA A 66 5.80 19.04 -6.03
N ALA A 67 6.59 18.82 -7.08
CA ALA A 67 6.93 19.86 -8.05
C ALA A 67 5.87 20.05 -9.14
N ASN A 68 5.24 18.97 -9.62
CA ASN A 68 4.34 18.98 -10.76
C ASN A 68 3.01 18.25 -10.51
N ASP A 69 2.77 17.78 -9.29
CA ASP A 69 1.55 17.07 -8.86
C ASP A 69 1.29 15.71 -9.54
N GLU A 70 2.29 15.20 -10.24
CA GLU A 70 2.21 13.92 -10.94
C GLU A 70 2.04 12.77 -9.94
N LEU A 71 1.08 11.88 -10.20
CA LEU A 71 0.85 10.68 -9.40
C LEU A 71 1.97 9.65 -9.61
N LEU A 72 2.58 9.20 -8.51
CA LEU A 72 3.75 8.32 -8.49
C LEU A 72 3.43 6.94 -7.92
N ALA A 73 2.56 6.88 -6.92
CA ALA A 73 2.13 5.62 -6.34
C ALA A 73 0.76 5.74 -5.67
N ILE A 74 0.07 4.60 -5.60
CA ILE A 74 -1.13 4.40 -4.81
C ILE A 74 -0.92 3.18 -3.91
N PHE A 75 -1.13 3.37 -2.61
CA PHE A 75 -1.14 2.28 -1.63
C PHE A 75 -2.55 2.15 -1.06
N PRO A 76 -3.33 1.14 -1.50
CA PRO A 76 -4.55 0.73 -0.82
C PRO A 76 -4.20 0.19 0.57
N MET A 77 -4.85 0.69 1.61
CA MET A 77 -4.60 0.30 3.00
C MET A 77 -5.92 0.03 3.72
N SER A 78 -5.86 -0.85 4.72
CA SER A 78 -6.94 -1.03 5.69
C SER A 78 -6.40 -0.97 7.11
N LEU A 79 -7.19 -0.42 8.02
CA LEU A 79 -6.91 -0.39 9.45
C LEU A 79 -7.98 -1.17 10.20
N ASN A 80 -7.53 -2.19 10.91
CA ASN A 80 -8.35 -3.13 11.64
C ASN A 80 -8.07 -3.05 13.14
N LYS A 81 -9.12 -3.30 13.94
CA LYS A 81 -8.99 -3.48 15.38
C LYS A 81 -9.03 -4.96 15.70
N GLU A 82 -7.92 -5.48 16.17
CA GLU A 82 -7.81 -6.89 16.54
C GLU A 82 -7.66 -7.04 18.05
N ARG A 83 -7.98 -8.24 18.56
CA ARG A 83 -7.80 -8.60 19.97
C ARG A 83 -7.04 -9.92 20.15
N PRO A 84 -5.82 -10.08 19.61
CA PRO A 84 -5.03 -11.28 19.84
C PRO A 84 -4.78 -11.47 21.34
N TYR A 85 -5.13 -12.65 21.85
CA TYR A 85 -5.00 -12.99 23.27
C TYR A 85 -5.68 -11.99 24.23
N GLY A 86 -6.74 -11.29 23.76
CA GLY A 86 -7.48 -10.31 24.55
C GLY A 86 -6.85 -8.91 24.62
N ILE A 87 -5.71 -8.67 23.96
CA ILE A 87 -5.04 -7.36 23.91
C ILE A 87 -5.52 -6.62 22.66
N GLY A 88 -6.13 -5.45 22.82
CA GLY A 88 -6.56 -4.61 21.69
C GLY A 88 -5.37 -4.00 20.96
N ILE A 89 -5.28 -4.24 19.65
CA ILE A 89 -4.26 -3.64 18.76
C ILE A 89 -4.93 -3.05 17.51
N GLN A 90 -4.26 -2.09 16.89
CA GLN A 90 -4.59 -1.53 15.58
C GLN A 90 -3.64 -2.12 14.53
N ALA A 91 -4.15 -3.06 13.73
CA ALA A 91 -3.42 -3.71 12.66
C ALA A 91 -3.65 -2.96 11.34
N LEU A 92 -2.57 -2.51 10.72
CA LEU A 92 -2.58 -1.91 9.40
C LEU A 92 -2.27 -2.99 8.36
N ALA A 93 -3.11 -3.20 7.36
CA ALA A 93 -2.86 -4.15 6.29
C ALA A 93 -2.77 -3.46 4.93
N HIS A 94 -2.03 -4.07 4.01
CA HIS A 94 -2.06 -3.67 2.60
C HIS A 94 -3.29 -4.24 1.89
N GLY A 95 -4.01 -3.37 1.17
CA GLY A 95 -5.26 -3.73 0.53
C GLY A 95 -6.40 -3.93 1.52
N ILE A 96 -7.45 -4.59 1.04
CA ILE A 96 -8.60 -5.00 1.84
C ILE A 96 -8.27 -6.32 2.52
N THR A 97 -8.69 -6.50 3.77
CA THR A 97 -8.45 -7.77 4.46
C THR A 97 -9.47 -8.80 3.96
N THR A 98 -9.02 -9.65 3.04
CA THR A 98 -9.79 -10.77 2.48
C THR A 98 -9.84 -11.96 3.44
N VAL A 99 -10.07 -11.73 4.75
CA VAL A 99 -10.10 -12.83 5.74
C VAL A 99 -11.17 -13.85 5.31
N GLY A 100 -10.73 -15.03 4.89
CA GLY A 100 -11.60 -16.12 4.45
C GLY A 100 -11.97 -16.12 2.96
N THR A 101 -11.36 -15.27 2.13
CA THR A 101 -11.51 -15.34 0.67
C THR A 101 -10.14 -15.54 0.01
N ASP A 102 -10.04 -16.51 -0.91
CA ASP A 102 -8.83 -16.79 -1.71
C ASP A 102 -8.61 -15.73 -2.82
N VAL A 103 -8.93 -14.48 -2.52
CA VAL A 103 -8.85 -13.38 -3.49
C VAL A 103 -7.47 -12.74 -3.38
N ASP A 104 -6.78 -12.65 -4.52
CA ASP A 104 -5.49 -11.96 -4.64
C ASP A 104 -5.61 -10.52 -4.14
N LYS A 105 -4.70 -10.13 -3.25
CA LYS A 105 -4.64 -8.76 -2.75
C LYS A 105 -3.96 -7.88 -3.80
N PRO A 106 -4.46 -6.66 -4.07
CA PRO A 106 -3.73 -5.74 -4.94
C PRO A 106 -2.31 -5.56 -4.38
N TYR A 107 -1.32 -5.48 -5.26
CA TYR A 107 0.00 -4.91 -4.94
C TYR A 107 -0.09 -3.38 -5.03
N PRO A 108 0.72 -2.60 -4.28
CA PRO A 108 0.73 -1.15 -4.45
C PRO A 108 1.06 -0.79 -5.89
N ILE A 109 0.34 0.19 -6.42
CA ILE A 109 0.56 0.66 -7.79
C ILE A 109 1.66 1.68 -7.70
N ILE A 110 2.86 1.35 -8.18
CA ILE A 110 4.01 2.25 -8.10
C ILE A 110 4.59 2.41 -9.49
N ARG A 111 4.81 3.66 -9.92
CA ARG A 111 5.49 3.92 -11.19
C ARG A 111 6.86 3.24 -11.21
N GLN A 112 7.18 2.57 -12.31
CA GLN A 112 8.35 1.68 -12.39
C GLN A 112 9.69 2.33 -12.01
N ASP A 113 9.89 3.61 -12.35
CA ASP A 113 11.11 4.35 -12.04
C ASP A 113 11.17 4.90 -10.59
N CYS A 114 10.08 4.78 -9.83
CA CYS A 114 9.88 5.39 -8.53
C CYS A 114 9.80 4.40 -7.36
N GLU A 115 9.89 3.09 -7.60
CA GLU A 115 9.64 2.06 -6.58
C GLU A 115 10.44 2.28 -5.28
N ARG A 116 11.75 2.47 -5.41
CA ARG A 116 12.63 2.73 -4.26
C ARG A 116 12.22 3.94 -3.44
N ILE A 117 11.94 5.05 -4.11
CA ILE A 117 11.67 6.33 -3.43
C ILE A 117 10.27 6.33 -2.81
N CYS A 118 9.29 5.67 -3.44
CA CYS A 118 7.96 5.49 -2.88
C CYS A 118 8.02 4.59 -1.63
N TRP A 119 8.74 3.48 -1.66
CA TRP A 119 8.91 2.65 -0.44
C TRP A 119 9.60 3.38 0.71
N GLN A 120 10.61 4.22 0.41
CA GLN A 120 11.25 5.07 1.42
C GLN A 120 10.26 6.08 2.02
N ARG A 121 9.43 6.71 1.18
CA ARG A 121 8.43 7.67 1.63
C ARG A 121 7.29 7.01 2.41
N PHE A 122 6.87 5.80 2.02
CA PHE A 122 5.88 4.98 2.72
C PHE A 122 6.33 4.69 4.14
N ARG A 123 7.55 4.17 4.30
CA ARG A 123 8.13 4.00 5.62
C ARG A 123 8.14 5.30 6.40
N ASP A 124 8.65 6.38 5.81
CA ASP A 124 8.77 7.67 6.49
C ASP A 124 7.41 8.21 6.95
N TYR A 125 6.35 8.00 6.17
CA TYR A 125 4.98 8.37 6.51
C TYR A 125 4.50 7.63 7.77
N PHE A 126 4.56 6.30 7.79
CA PHE A 126 4.17 5.50 8.97
C PHE A 126 5.13 5.67 10.16
N HIS A 127 6.37 6.09 9.90
CA HIS A 127 7.35 6.36 10.94
C HIS A 127 7.35 7.81 11.44
N LYS A 128 6.60 8.76 10.88
CA LYS A 128 6.65 10.16 11.34
C LYS A 128 5.29 10.82 11.41
N GLU A 129 4.40 10.51 10.48
CA GLU A 129 3.15 11.25 10.26
C GLU A 129 1.94 10.46 10.74
N PHE A 130 1.86 9.15 10.43
CA PHE A 130 0.74 8.31 10.84
C PHE A 130 1.13 7.35 11.97
N ARG A 131 0.51 7.52 13.14
CA ARG A 131 0.84 6.79 14.38
C ARG A 131 -0.29 5.94 14.95
N GLN A 132 -1.45 5.93 14.30
CA GLN A 132 -2.61 5.18 14.75
C GLN A 132 -2.54 3.73 14.24
N TRP A 133 -1.45 3.03 14.57
CA TRP A 133 -1.21 1.64 14.24
C TRP A 133 -0.21 1.04 15.23
N ASP A 134 -0.35 -0.26 15.51
CA ASP A 134 0.54 -1.02 16.39
C ASP A 134 1.36 -2.06 15.59
N VAL A 135 0.75 -2.64 14.55
CA VAL A 135 1.35 -3.65 13.67
C VAL A 135 1.05 -3.31 12.21
N ILE A 136 1.98 -3.61 11.29
CA ILE A 136 1.72 -3.61 9.85
C ILE A 136 1.80 -5.05 9.36
N ASP A 137 0.70 -5.53 8.79
CA ASP A 137 0.63 -6.79 8.07
C ASP A 137 0.81 -6.54 6.56
N TYR A 138 1.66 -7.36 5.94
CA TYR A 138 2.04 -7.19 4.54
C TYR A 138 2.27 -8.55 3.89
N ASP A 139 1.21 -9.08 3.29
CA ASP A 139 1.18 -10.44 2.74
C ASP A 139 1.93 -10.56 1.39
N GLU A 140 1.99 -9.47 0.63
CA GLU A 140 2.52 -9.43 -0.74
C GLU A 140 4.05 -9.27 -0.78
N PHE A 141 4.78 -10.19 -0.15
CA PHE A 141 6.25 -10.18 -0.10
C PHE A 141 6.87 -10.87 -1.32
N MET A 142 6.72 -10.24 -2.48
CA MET A 142 7.20 -10.80 -3.75
C MET A 142 8.73 -10.65 -3.93
N PRO A 143 9.47 -11.72 -4.30
CA PRO A 143 10.93 -11.73 -4.42
C PRO A 143 11.52 -10.62 -5.30
N GLU A 144 10.83 -10.26 -6.37
CA GLU A 144 11.28 -9.29 -7.37
C GLU A 144 11.00 -7.84 -6.96
N SER A 145 10.33 -7.61 -5.82
CA SER A 145 9.98 -6.25 -5.39
C SER A 145 11.18 -5.56 -4.75
N HIS A 146 11.25 -4.25 -4.91
CA HIS A 146 12.22 -3.44 -4.19
C HIS A 146 12.03 -3.57 -2.66
N LEU A 147 10.80 -3.74 -2.20
CA LEU A 147 10.50 -4.01 -0.79
C LEU A 147 11.22 -5.28 -0.31
N HIS A 148 11.17 -6.37 -1.07
CA HIS A 148 11.81 -7.63 -0.70
C HIS A 148 13.33 -7.47 -0.50
N GLY A 149 14.02 -6.89 -1.48
CA GLY A 149 15.47 -6.66 -1.41
C GLY A 149 15.89 -5.61 -0.37
N SER A 150 14.97 -4.75 0.06
CA SER A 150 15.29 -3.59 0.91
C SER A 150 14.60 -3.61 2.27
N LEU A 151 13.85 -4.64 2.63
CA LEU A 151 13.02 -4.66 3.83
C LEU A 151 13.82 -4.30 5.09
N LYS A 152 14.99 -4.93 5.26
CA LYS A 152 15.89 -4.70 6.42
C LYS A 152 16.46 -3.28 6.46
N SER A 153 16.75 -2.68 5.31
CA SER A 153 17.34 -1.34 5.24
C SER A 153 16.28 -0.25 5.36
N LEU A 154 15.08 -0.51 4.84
CA LEU A 154 13.94 0.35 4.99
C LEU A 154 13.50 0.32 6.44
N PHE A 155 13.20 -0.85 7.00
CA PHE A 155 12.65 -0.98 8.35
C PHE A 155 13.66 -1.66 9.30
N PRO A 156 14.48 -0.87 10.03
CA PRO A 156 15.36 -1.40 11.05
C PRO A 156 14.55 -1.76 12.30
N PHE A 157 13.81 -2.86 12.24
CA PHE A 157 13.07 -3.38 13.38
C PHE A 157 14.01 -4.09 14.36
N PRO A 158 13.78 -3.99 15.69
CA PRO A 158 14.52 -4.79 16.68
C PRO A 158 14.31 -6.31 16.50
N GLY A 159 13.28 -6.72 15.76
CA GLY A 159 13.09 -8.08 15.24
C GLY A 159 12.11 -8.06 14.07
N TYR A 160 12.26 -8.98 13.12
CA TYR A 160 11.29 -9.21 12.04
C TYR A 160 10.96 -10.70 12.00
N TRP A 161 9.68 -11.04 11.82
CA TRP A 161 9.22 -12.41 11.62
C TRP A 161 8.62 -12.51 10.22
N THR A 162 9.36 -13.10 9.29
CA THR A 162 8.82 -13.49 8.00
C THR A 162 8.19 -14.87 8.16
N LYS A 163 6.86 -14.94 8.24
CA LYS A 163 6.16 -16.21 8.00
C LYS A 163 6.15 -16.47 6.50
N VAL A 164 7.25 -17.00 5.96
CA VAL A 164 7.25 -17.55 4.61
C VAL A 164 6.82 -19.00 4.74
N THR A 165 5.56 -19.28 4.41
CA THR A 165 5.13 -20.65 4.21
C THR A 165 5.70 -21.10 2.87
N PRO A 166 6.47 -22.20 2.78
CA PRO A 166 6.82 -22.77 1.49
C PRO A 166 5.53 -23.06 0.72
N GLY A 167 5.45 -22.58 -0.52
CA GLY A 167 4.38 -23.01 -1.43
C GLY A 167 4.41 -24.53 -1.65
N PRO A 168 3.32 -25.12 -2.15
CA PRO A 168 3.29 -26.53 -2.51
C PRO A 168 4.37 -26.92 -3.54
#